data_AF-A0A2M8Q8G4-F1
#
_entry.id   AF-A0A2M8Q8G4-F1
#
_cell.length_a   1.000
_cell.length_b   1.000
_cell.length_c   1.000
_cell.angle_alpha   90.00
_cell.angle_beta   90.00
_cell.angle_gamma   90.00
#
_symmetry.space_group_name_H-M   'P 1'
#
loop_
_entity.id
_entity.type
_entity.pdbx_description
1 polymer ?
#
loop_
_entity_poly.entity_id
_entity_poly.type
_entity_poly.pdbx_seq_one_letter_code
_entity_poly.pdbx_strand_id
1 'polypeptide(L)'
;SLKGLDRKYALMLFAQPTNYMLIEPGGVTVFVVRNQEGKITYKDGKWKRKESLLRFWFGRDEPLGDPTADITEELRKVNRALTEKLPTLKIPLRGIIVFSNPKAVLDVEPSPIAVLRAEDLKDYLRGAGKLKELPNSLQRKVREALGAPELPRPET
;
A
#
# COMPACT_ATOMS: atom_id res chain seq x y z
N SER A 1 -11.57 -7.16 4.07
CA SER A 1 -10.91 -8.47 4.28
C SER A 1 -10.20 -8.90 3.01
N LEU A 2 -8.92 -9.29 3.05
CA LEU A 2 -8.15 -9.76 1.88
C LEU A 2 -8.41 -11.25 1.54
N LYS A 3 -9.36 -11.90 2.22
CA LYS A 3 -9.77 -13.28 1.93
C LYS A 3 -10.18 -13.42 0.47
N GLY A 4 -9.61 -14.38 -0.26
CA GLY A 4 -9.88 -14.63 -1.68
C GLY A 4 -8.83 -14.08 -2.65
N LEU A 5 -7.72 -13.52 -2.16
CA LEU A 5 -6.48 -13.49 -2.93
C LEU A 5 -5.88 -14.91 -2.96
N ASP A 6 -5.30 -15.30 -4.09
CA ASP A 6 -4.65 -16.61 -4.21
C ASP A 6 -3.31 -16.65 -3.44
N ARG A 7 -2.67 -17.82 -3.43
CA ARG A 7 -1.39 -18.03 -2.73
C ARG A 7 -0.18 -17.34 -3.37
N LYS A 8 -0.36 -16.67 -4.52
CA LYS A 8 0.70 -15.87 -5.16
C LYS A 8 0.81 -14.48 -4.54
N TYR A 9 -0.11 -14.08 -3.66
CA TYR A 9 0.00 -12.86 -2.86
C TYR A 9 0.67 -13.15 -1.51
N ALA A 10 1.51 -12.25 -1.04
CA ALA A 10 2.09 -12.28 0.31
C ALA A 10 2.00 -10.90 0.94
N LEU A 11 1.15 -10.75 1.95
CA LEU A 11 1.08 -9.54 2.77
C LEU A 11 2.17 -9.61 3.85
N MET A 12 3.07 -8.64 3.82
CA MET A 12 4.17 -8.49 4.76
C MET A 12 3.86 -7.33 5.69
N LEU A 13 3.72 -7.63 6.98
CA LEU A 13 3.43 -6.66 8.03
C LEU A 13 4.67 -6.54 8.94
N PHE A 14 5.06 -5.30 9.26
CA PHE A 14 6.22 -4.97 10.09
C PHE A 14 7.52 -5.63 9.61
N ALA A 15 7.73 -5.72 8.30
CA ALA A 15 8.84 -6.44 7.68
C ALA A 15 9.72 -5.50 6.85
N GLN A 16 11.03 -5.48 7.10
CA GLN A 16 11.95 -4.61 6.35
C GLN A 16 11.80 -4.78 4.82
N PRO A 17 11.85 -3.69 4.03
CA PRO A 17 12.31 -2.34 4.41
C PRO A 17 11.19 -1.35 4.75
N THR A 18 9.93 -1.80 4.86
CA THR A 18 8.75 -0.94 5.10
C THR A 18 7.76 -1.59 6.07
N ASN A 19 6.93 -0.82 6.76
CA ASN A 19 5.97 -1.43 7.70
C ASN A 19 4.90 -2.27 6.99
N TYR A 20 4.51 -1.93 5.76
CA TYR A 20 3.41 -2.60 5.08
C TYR A 20 3.69 -2.74 3.58
N MET A 21 3.83 -3.98 3.11
CA MET A 21 3.89 -4.26 1.67
C MET A 21 3.15 -5.53 1.30
N LEU A 22 2.63 -5.57 0.08
CA LEU A 22 2.05 -6.73 -0.57
C LEU A 22 2.94 -7.10 -1.75
N ILE A 23 3.49 -8.30 -1.70
CA ILE A 23 4.15 -8.90 -2.86
C ILE A 23 3.05 -9.62 -3.63
N GLU A 24 2.80 -9.16 -4.84
CA GLU A 24 1.75 -9.64 -5.73
C GLU A 24 2.34 -10.23 -7.02
N PRO A 25 1.58 -11.01 -7.80
CA PRO A 25 2.09 -11.63 -9.03
C PRO A 25 2.73 -10.65 -10.02
N GLY A 26 2.23 -9.40 -10.02
CA GLY A 26 2.70 -8.35 -10.92
C GLY A 26 3.78 -7.44 -10.37
N GLY A 27 4.22 -7.60 -9.11
CA GLY A 27 5.23 -6.73 -8.50
C GLY A 27 5.04 -6.53 -7.01
N VAL A 28 5.31 -5.31 -6.54
CA VAL A 28 5.26 -4.95 -5.13
C VAL A 28 4.36 -3.72 -4.93
N THR A 29 3.46 -3.82 -3.97
CA THR A 29 2.64 -2.69 -3.51
C THR A 29 3.02 -2.33 -2.09
N VAL A 30 3.32 -1.06 -1.85
CA VAL A 30 3.62 -0.51 -0.52
C VAL A 30 2.38 0.21 0.00
N PHE A 31 2.13 0.13 1.30
CA PHE A 31 1.00 0.80 1.91
C PHE A 31 1.43 1.84 2.95
N VAL A 32 0.72 2.95 2.95
CA VAL A 32 0.62 3.84 4.11
C VAL A 32 -0.79 3.73 4.64
N VAL A 33 -0.93 3.30 5.88
CA VAL A 33 -2.23 3.10 6.52
C VAL A 33 -2.52 4.27 7.46
N ARG A 34 -3.73 4.81 7.39
CA ARG A 34 -4.23 5.92 8.20
C ARG A 34 -5.53 5.51 8.87
N ASN A 35 -5.69 5.82 10.15
CA ASN A 35 -6.88 5.41 10.93
C ASN A 35 -7.83 6.58 11.24
N GLN A 36 -7.62 7.74 10.63
CA GLN A 36 -8.45 8.92 10.84
C GLN A 36 -9.88 8.67 10.33
N GLU A 37 -10.87 9.05 11.13
CA GLU A 37 -12.29 9.09 10.75
C GLU A 37 -12.74 10.47 10.28
N GLY A 38 -13.93 10.51 9.67
CA GLY A 38 -14.61 11.72 9.21
C GLY A 38 -14.19 12.12 7.81
N LYS A 39 -14.50 13.37 7.44
CA LYS A 39 -14.16 13.90 6.10
C LYS A 39 -12.66 14.18 6.00
N ILE A 40 -12.01 13.49 5.07
CA ILE A 40 -10.60 13.65 4.71
C ILE A 40 -10.54 14.12 3.26
N THR A 41 -9.78 15.18 3.03
CA THR A 41 -9.66 15.81 1.71
C THR A 41 -8.20 15.88 1.27
N TYR A 42 -7.98 15.70 -0.03
CA TYR A 42 -6.73 16.03 -0.68
C TYR A 42 -7.03 16.91 -1.90
N LYS A 43 -6.63 18.19 -1.81
CA LYS A 43 -6.85 19.22 -2.84
C LYS A 43 -5.64 20.13 -2.93
N ASP A 44 -5.25 20.52 -4.14
CA ASP A 44 -4.09 21.39 -4.39
C ASP A 44 -2.79 20.88 -3.72
N GLY A 45 -2.59 19.56 -3.71
CA GLY A 45 -1.42 18.94 -3.09
C GLY A 45 -1.43 18.91 -1.55
N LYS A 46 -2.56 19.23 -0.89
CA LYS A 46 -2.63 19.35 0.57
C LYS A 46 -3.66 18.42 1.18
N TRP A 47 -3.23 17.70 2.21
CA TRP A 47 -4.10 16.90 3.06
C TRP A 47 -4.77 17.74 4.13
N LYS A 48 -6.08 17.58 4.30
CA LYS A 48 -6.83 18.17 5.41
C LYS A 48 -7.83 17.16 5.96
N ARG A 49 -8.10 17.29 7.25
CA ARG A 49 -9.19 16.60 7.95
C ARG A 49 -10.09 17.66 8.56
N LYS A 50 -11.41 17.52 8.42
CA LYS A 50 -12.33 18.39 9.16
C LYS A 50 -12.30 17.98 10.63
N GLU A 51 -11.68 18.80 11.47
CA GLU A 51 -11.69 18.56 12.91
C GLU A 51 -13.09 18.88 13.46
N SER A 52 -13.58 18.02 14.35
CA SER A 52 -14.77 18.31 15.14
C SER A 52 -14.33 19.10 16.35
N LEU A 53 -15.04 20.19 16.70
CA LEU A 53 -14.75 21.01 17.89
C LEU A 53 -14.74 20.18 19.19
N LEU A 54 -15.47 19.06 19.21
CA LEU A 54 -15.48 18.10 20.33
C LEU A 54 -14.12 17.38 20.52
N ARG A 55 -13.33 17.18 19.46
CA ARG A 55 -12.02 16.51 19.56
C ARG A 55 -10.96 17.33 20.31
N PHE A 56 -11.15 18.65 20.42
CA PHE A 56 -10.27 19.48 21.24
C PHE A 56 -10.37 19.13 22.74
N TRP A 57 -11.50 18.61 23.19
CA TRP A 57 -11.79 18.36 24.60
C TRP A 57 -11.46 16.94 25.09
N PHE A 58 -11.42 15.94 24.20
CA PHE A 58 -11.30 14.51 24.57
C PHE A 58 -9.98 13.83 24.19
N GLY A 59 -9.00 14.60 23.69
CA GLY A 59 -7.66 14.11 23.34
C GLY A 59 -7.33 14.25 21.84
N ARG A 60 -6.04 14.46 21.55
CA ARG A 60 -5.54 14.57 20.18
C ARG A 60 -5.33 13.17 19.59
N ASP A 61 -6.17 12.79 18.62
CA ASP A 61 -5.81 11.74 17.66
C ASP A 61 -4.44 12.05 17.05
N GLU A 62 -3.73 11.01 16.60
CA GLU A 62 -2.52 11.21 15.79
C GLU A 62 -2.84 12.07 14.56
N PRO A 63 -2.05 13.13 14.28
CA PRO A 63 -2.30 14.01 13.15
C PRO A 63 -2.29 13.21 11.84
N LEU A 64 -3.06 13.66 10.84
CA LEU A 64 -3.11 13.00 9.53
C LEU A 64 -1.73 12.94 8.85
N GLY A 65 -0.90 13.96 9.08
CA GLY A 65 0.41 14.13 8.44
C GLY A 65 0.27 14.42 6.94
N ASP A 66 1.26 14.00 6.17
CA ASP A 66 1.23 14.01 4.70
C ASP A 66 1.37 12.56 4.18
N PRO A 67 0.24 11.84 4.04
CA PRO A 67 0.24 10.49 3.51
C PRO A 67 0.95 10.33 2.16
N THR A 68 1.01 11.38 1.32
CA THR A 68 1.68 11.35 0.02
C THR A 68 3.20 11.41 0.19
N ALA A 69 3.70 12.27 1.07
CA ALA A 69 5.12 12.30 1.41
C ALA A 69 5.56 10.96 2.03
N ASP A 70 4.75 10.44 2.96
CA ASP A 70 5.04 9.20 3.68
C ASP A 70 5.13 8.00 2.73
N ILE A 71 4.16 7.83 1.82
CA ILE A 71 4.19 6.71 0.87
C ILE A 71 5.34 6.85 -0.13
N THR A 72 5.69 8.09 -0.51
CA THR A 72 6.83 8.33 -1.40
C THR A 72 8.13 7.88 -0.74
N GLU A 73 8.29 8.13 0.56
CA GLU A 73 9.45 7.70 1.30
C GLU A 73 9.51 6.18 1.47
N GLU A 74 8.39 5.52 1.77
CA GLU A 74 8.33 4.06 1.82
C GLU A 74 8.63 3.41 0.46
N LEU A 75 8.17 4.01 -0.64
CA LEU A 75 8.53 3.57 -1.99
C LEU A 75 10.03 3.69 -2.25
N ARG A 76 10.69 4.77 -1.81
CA ARG A 76 12.15 4.91 -1.94
C ARG A 76 12.89 3.81 -1.21
N LYS A 77 12.48 3.49 0.02
CA LYS A 77 13.09 2.42 0.83
C LYS A 77 13.00 1.06 0.13
N VAL A 78 11.81 0.70 -0.36
CA VAL A 78 11.59 -0.56 -1.08
C VAL A 78 12.32 -0.59 -2.41
N ASN A 79 12.29 0.51 -3.17
CA ASN A 79 13.01 0.61 -4.44
C ASN A 79 14.53 0.43 -4.25
N ARG A 80 15.09 1.03 -3.20
CA ARG A 80 16.51 0.86 -2.85
C ARG A 80 16.83 -0.61 -2.57
N ALA A 81 16.05 -1.27 -1.70
CA ALA A 81 16.26 -2.68 -1.39
C ALA A 81 16.14 -3.59 -2.63
N LEU A 82 15.18 -3.31 -3.52
CA LEU A 82 15.03 -4.05 -4.76
C LEU A 82 16.21 -3.81 -5.71
N THR A 83 16.69 -2.58 -5.83
CA THR A 83 17.81 -2.23 -6.74
C THR A 83 19.14 -2.78 -6.23
N GLU A 84 19.35 -2.80 -4.91
CA GLU A 84 20.54 -3.41 -4.29
C GLU A 84 20.62 -4.92 -4.57
N LYS A 85 19.49 -5.63 -4.48
CA LYS A 85 19.45 -7.09 -4.63
C LYS A 85 19.20 -7.57 -6.06
N LEU A 86 18.52 -6.77 -6.89
CA LEU A 86 18.12 -7.09 -8.26
C LEU A 86 18.45 -5.92 -9.23
N PRO A 87 19.71 -5.49 -9.34
CA PRO A 87 20.10 -4.24 -10.00
C PRO A 87 19.76 -4.15 -11.49
N THR A 88 19.62 -5.28 -12.17
CA THR A 88 19.32 -5.34 -13.62
C THR A 88 17.83 -5.47 -13.92
N LEU A 89 16.98 -5.59 -12.89
CA LEU A 89 15.56 -5.88 -13.05
C LEU A 89 14.71 -4.66 -12.66
N LYS A 90 13.78 -4.29 -13.55
CA LYS A 90 12.76 -3.28 -13.24
C LYS A 90 11.52 -3.98 -12.72
N ILE A 91 11.36 -3.99 -11.40
CA ILE A 91 10.20 -4.57 -10.74
C ILE A 91 9.11 -3.49 -10.64
N PRO A 92 7.87 -3.75 -11.11
CA PRO A 92 6.76 -2.84 -10.87
C PRO A 92 6.57 -2.62 -9.37
N LEU A 93 6.66 -1.36 -8.96
CA LEU A 93 6.54 -0.91 -7.58
C LEU A 93 5.53 0.23 -7.54
N ARG A 94 4.53 0.15 -6.67
CA ARG A 94 3.51 1.19 -6.49
C ARG A 94 3.17 1.43 -5.03
N GLY A 95 2.64 2.60 -4.74
CA GLY A 95 2.12 2.96 -3.43
C GLY A 95 0.59 3.01 -3.42
N ILE A 96 0.00 2.66 -2.29
CA ILE A 96 -1.43 2.87 -2.01
C ILE A 96 -1.57 3.46 -0.60
N ILE A 97 -2.30 4.55 -0.48
CA ILE A 97 -2.69 5.13 0.81
C ILE A 97 -4.04 4.52 1.20
N VAL A 98 -4.11 3.91 2.38
CA VAL A 98 -5.28 3.17 2.85
C VAL A 98 -5.82 3.80 4.13
N PHE A 99 -7.08 4.22 4.11
CA PHE A 99 -7.79 4.64 5.30
C PHE A 99 -8.54 3.44 5.91
N SER A 100 -8.11 2.98 7.08
CA SER A 100 -8.61 1.77 7.73
C SER A 100 -9.89 1.97 8.52
N ASN A 101 -10.20 3.21 8.90
CA ASN A 101 -11.38 3.50 9.70
C ASN A 101 -12.64 3.47 8.83
N PRO A 102 -13.67 2.68 9.16
CA PRO A 102 -14.89 2.58 8.36
C PRO A 102 -15.69 3.90 8.29
N LYS A 103 -15.44 4.83 9.22
CA LYS A 103 -16.06 6.16 9.23
C LYS A 103 -15.28 7.20 8.40
N ALA A 104 -14.24 6.80 7.67
CA ALA A 104 -13.50 7.68 6.78
C ALA A 104 -14.34 8.00 5.53
N VAL A 105 -14.47 9.28 5.21
CA VAL A 105 -15.13 9.78 4.00
C VAL A 105 -14.11 10.56 3.18
N LEU A 106 -13.74 10.02 2.02
CA LEU A 106 -12.69 10.55 1.17
C LEU A 106 -13.26 11.51 0.10
N ASP A 107 -12.69 12.71 0.01
CA ASP A 107 -12.92 13.71 -1.05
C ASP A 107 -11.54 14.11 -1.58
N VAL A 108 -11.01 13.24 -2.44
CA VAL A 108 -9.61 13.24 -2.92
C VAL A 108 -9.61 13.48 -4.42
N GLU A 109 -8.87 14.51 -4.85
CA GLU A 109 -8.64 14.76 -6.28
C GLU A 109 -7.84 13.62 -6.94
N PRO A 110 -7.96 13.43 -8.26
CA PRO A 110 -7.14 12.47 -8.99
C PRO A 110 -5.65 12.63 -8.66
N SER A 111 -5.04 11.56 -8.18
CA SER A 111 -3.65 11.50 -7.75
C SER A 111 -2.97 10.31 -8.43
N PRO A 112 -1.67 10.41 -8.79
CA PRO A 112 -0.92 9.27 -9.31
C PRO A 112 -0.80 8.12 -8.30
N ILE A 113 -0.99 8.40 -7.01
CA ILE A 113 -1.02 7.39 -5.95
C ILE A 113 -2.47 7.13 -5.57
N ALA A 114 -2.86 5.85 -5.60
CA ALA A 114 -4.21 5.45 -5.23
C ALA A 114 -4.47 5.72 -3.74
N VAL A 115 -5.63 6.30 -3.45
CA VAL A 115 -6.11 6.57 -2.09
C VAL A 115 -7.45 5.87 -1.91
N LEU A 116 -7.52 4.94 -0.98
CA LEU A 116 -8.65 4.03 -0.84
C LEU A 116 -9.08 3.91 0.62
N ARG A 117 -10.35 3.54 0.85
CA ARG A 117 -10.75 2.95 2.12
C ARG A 117 -10.34 1.48 2.14
N ALA A 118 -10.12 0.93 3.33
CA ALA A 118 -9.69 -0.46 3.46
C ALA A 118 -10.70 -1.49 2.90
N GLU A 119 -11.99 -1.15 2.87
CA GLU A 119 -13.01 -2.02 2.28
C GLU A 119 -12.89 -2.11 0.75
N ASP A 120 -12.48 -1.03 0.09
CA ASP A 120 -12.37 -0.93 -1.38
C ASP A 120 -11.05 -1.55 -1.90
N LEU A 121 -10.07 -1.78 -1.01
CA LEU A 121 -8.71 -2.20 -1.37
C LEU A 121 -8.68 -3.52 -2.17
N LYS A 122 -9.44 -4.53 -1.74
CA LYS A 122 -9.43 -5.85 -2.39
C LYS A 122 -9.93 -5.76 -3.83
N ASP A 123 -11.03 -5.05 -4.04
CA ASP A 123 -11.64 -4.93 -5.36
C ASP A 123 -10.78 -4.08 -6.28
N TYR A 124 -10.15 -3.02 -5.75
CA TYR A 124 -9.14 -2.27 -6.48
C TYR A 124 -7.98 -3.16 -6.95
N LEU A 125 -7.37 -3.96 -6.06
CA LEU A 125 -6.24 -4.85 -6.39
C LEU A 125 -6.59 -5.89 -7.47
N ARG A 126 -7.86 -6.31 -7.55
CA ARG A 126 -8.34 -7.29 -8.54
C ARG A 126 -8.86 -6.67 -9.83
N GLY A 127 -9.24 -5.40 -9.80
CA GLY A 127 -9.85 -4.65 -10.90
C GLY A 127 -8.93 -3.57 -11.46
N ALA A 128 -9.27 -2.31 -11.22
CA ALA A 128 -8.59 -1.15 -11.78
C ALA A 128 -7.08 -1.08 -11.42
N GLY A 129 -6.72 -1.62 -10.26
CA GLY A 129 -5.35 -1.75 -9.80
C GLY A 129 -4.71 -3.10 -10.12
N LYS A 130 -5.23 -3.93 -11.03
CA LYS A 130 -4.58 -5.20 -11.34
C LYS A 130 -3.27 -4.96 -12.11
N LEU A 131 -2.16 -5.46 -11.57
CA LEU A 131 -0.87 -5.44 -12.28
C LEU A 131 -0.75 -6.61 -13.27
N LYS A 132 0.00 -6.41 -14.36
CA LYS A 132 0.35 -7.49 -15.29
C LYS A 132 1.26 -8.49 -14.60
N GLU A 133 0.92 -9.78 -14.64
CA GLU A 133 1.74 -10.81 -13.99
C GLU A 133 3.16 -10.85 -14.56
N LEU A 134 4.14 -10.96 -13.66
CA LEU A 134 5.54 -11.17 -14.00
C LEU A 134 5.80 -12.67 -14.26
N PRO A 135 6.86 -13.04 -15.00
CA PRO A 135 7.29 -14.44 -15.08
C PRO A 135 7.54 -15.04 -13.69
N ASN A 136 7.19 -16.31 -13.49
CA ASN A 136 7.36 -17.00 -12.20
C ASN A 136 8.79 -16.91 -11.65
N SER A 137 9.80 -16.97 -12.52
CA SER A 137 11.21 -16.81 -12.13
C SER A 137 11.49 -15.44 -11.52
N LEU A 138 10.87 -14.37 -12.04
CA LEU A 138 11.00 -13.02 -11.52
C LEU A 138 10.23 -12.86 -10.20
N GLN A 139 9.01 -13.43 -10.12
CA GLN A 139 8.24 -13.44 -8.88
C GLN A 139 9.01 -14.11 -7.72
N ARG A 140 9.71 -15.23 -7.99
CA ARG A 140 10.58 -15.90 -6.99
C ARG A 140 11.73 -15.00 -6.54
N LYS A 141 12.44 -14.37 -7.49
CA LYS A 141 13.53 -13.43 -7.18
C LYS A 141 13.07 -12.25 -6.32
N VAL A 142 11.90 -11.67 -6.60
CA VAL A 142 11.32 -10.58 -5.80
C VAL A 142 11.02 -11.03 -4.38
N ARG A 143 10.43 -12.22 -4.21
CA ARG A 143 10.12 -12.78 -2.89
C ARG A 143 11.38 -13.04 -2.09
N GLU A 144 12.38 -13.65 -2.69
CA GLU A 144 13.69 -13.88 -2.06
C GLU A 144 14.34 -12.54 -1.65
N ALA A 145 14.38 -11.56 -2.55
CA ALA A 145 14.95 -10.26 -2.29
C ALA A 145 14.26 -9.53 -1.11
N LEU A 146 12.96 -9.74 -0.92
CA LEU A 146 12.17 -9.08 0.14
C LEU A 146 11.88 -9.99 1.35
N GLY A 147 12.48 -11.18 1.42
CA GLY A 147 12.32 -12.10 2.55
C GLY A 147 10.90 -12.65 2.71
N ALA A 148 10.15 -12.77 1.61
CA ALA A 148 8.79 -13.27 1.63
C ALA A 148 8.73 -14.80 1.46
N PRO A 149 7.64 -15.45 1.91
CA PRO A 149 7.46 -16.88 1.72
C PRO A 149 7.61 -17.31 0.26
N GLU A 150 8.05 -18.54 0.03
CA GLU A 150 8.16 -19.06 -1.33
C GLU A 150 6.81 -19.12 -2.06
N LEU A 151 6.84 -19.02 -3.39
CA LEU A 151 5.67 -19.34 -4.19
C LEU A 151 5.33 -20.82 -4.03
N PRO A 152 4.03 -21.17 -3.91
CA PRO A 152 3.58 -22.55 -3.99
C PRO A 152 4.13 -23.19 -5.27
N ARG A 153 4.48 -24.47 -5.16
CA ARG A 153 4.74 -25.26 -6.37
C ARG A 153 3.44 -25.34 -7.17
N PRO A 154 3.49 -25.26 -8.51
CA PRO A 154 2.31 -25.57 -9.32
C PRO A 154 1.83 -26.97 -8.92
N GLU A 155 0.54 -27.11 -8.67
CA GLU A 155 -0.06 -28.43 -8.51
C GLU A 155 0.11 -29.15 -9.85
N THR A 156 0.79 -30.29 -9.83
CA THR A 156 1.03 -31.17 -10.99
C THR A 156 -0.25 -31.81 -11.47
#